data_AF-A0A2G5I5U2-F1
#
_entry.id   AF-A0A2G5I5U2-F1
#
_cell.length_a   1.000
_cell.length_b   1.000
_cell.length_c   1.000
_cell.angle_alpha   90.00
_cell.angle_beta   90.00
_cell.angle_gamma   90.00
#
_symmetry.space_group_name_H-M   'P 1'
#
loop_
_entity.id
_entity.type
_entity.pdbx_description
1 polymer ?
#
loop_
_entity_poly.entity_id
_entity_poly.type
_entity_poly.pdbx_seq_one_letter_code
_entity_poly.pdbx_strand_id
1 'polypeptide(L)'
;MDQADSRDGRHSPNKRKRSFVARNACQACRAKKTKCDEDSPCRQCRTLGIDCIYNESRAFKHESSLSVILAAIKRIETKIDTGPDISNRRPGPEQVQSNDARTPQRRQEPYASPLSESQSVNTCAESDRVKLSFSAHRIIDFALQTSEPEISDDRLHLESERSILPPCSAVGHNNDTSTWLADLSLSKVKRLCDLYFETFNRIAPILDYESFSRTLGVAVESGFGVNQESCLLLNVLCLGSLAQYAWAEGGFNSVSGSRHREPLDPEPGVEHPSPQENADALRFFDEGRTRIGYLLAEQDLETCQYFLLSATVYAVLLRPLEEWAMIRQACMISASFWSSNHDTSDSYCVDMQRRIFWNALMRETIITDELELPRSPLQDLEGLVSLPKFVPYSDKRADQGSPDEYYHCHYLAQIAVRIIMTRIRDELFYNNPSVYLAEELHHQLEQWRSSLPRSIRDDFDSDSSSHEHPSHTVAVAMLQTRYWVSMYHIGRPFLYKAITNPAELTSKDLEICKRSMNAAVAWFAAYRRALTMRSYTHLIFFVCSQLFGQLLLTHRLRSVTDDRVRSIAPEGVDDWLHEAFAFMKTTAPYNPTIARDVRVLSKLFSSASL
;
A
#
# COMPACT_ATOMS: atom_id res chain seq x y z
N MET A 1 -75.28 -4.64 41.90
CA MET A 1 -75.09 -6.01 41.40
C MET A 1 -73.61 -6.17 41.08
N ASP A 2 -72.74 -6.05 42.09
CA ASP A 2 -72.45 -7.02 43.16
C ASP A 2 -71.69 -8.21 42.57
N GLN A 3 -70.35 -8.23 42.66
CA GLN A 3 -69.49 -8.64 43.80
C GLN A 3 -69.41 -10.16 44.03
N ALA A 4 -68.18 -10.56 44.41
CA ALA A 4 -67.68 -11.86 44.88
C ALA A 4 -67.08 -12.79 43.77
N ASP A 5 -65.88 -13.36 43.88
CA ASP A 5 -65.02 -13.55 45.06
C ASP A 5 -63.52 -13.81 44.67
N SER A 6 -62.66 -13.41 45.61
CA SER A 6 -61.21 -13.59 45.86
C SER A 6 -60.67 -15.03 45.69
N ARG A 7 -59.38 -15.43 45.65
CA ARG A 7 -57.96 -15.01 45.86
C ARG A 7 -57.14 -16.10 45.09
N ASP A 8 -55.88 -16.01 44.66
CA ASP A 8 -54.63 -15.78 45.40
C ASP A 8 -53.43 -15.86 44.41
N GLY A 9 -52.32 -15.21 44.75
CA GLY A 9 -51.24 -14.87 43.82
C GLY A 9 -50.23 -15.97 43.46
N ARG A 10 -49.59 -15.80 42.29
CA ARG A 10 -48.23 -16.29 41.99
C ARG A 10 -47.45 -15.26 41.18
N HIS A 11 -46.45 -14.66 41.81
CA HIS A 11 -45.37 -13.94 41.16
C HIS A 11 -44.58 -14.91 40.25
N SER A 12 -44.46 -14.58 38.97
CA SER A 12 -43.58 -15.31 38.04
C SER A 12 -42.15 -14.73 38.12
N PRO A 13 -41.10 -15.56 38.31
CA PRO A 13 -39.74 -15.07 38.46
C PRO A 13 -39.11 -14.66 37.12
N ASN A 14 -38.24 -13.67 37.21
CA ASN A 14 -37.42 -13.06 36.16
C ASN A 14 -36.93 -14.02 35.07
N LYS A 15 -37.16 -13.62 33.80
CA LYS A 15 -36.50 -14.18 32.61
C LYS A 15 -34.97 -14.10 32.80
N ARG A 16 -34.33 -15.24 33.04
CA ARG A 16 -32.86 -15.37 33.07
C ARG A 16 -32.28 -14.91 31.72
N LYS A 17 -31.45 -13.87 31.74
CA LYS A 17 -30.54 -13.50 30.63
C LYS A 17 -29.79 -14.76 30.20
N ARG A 18 -29.82 -15.10 28.90
CA ARG A 18 -29.02 -16.18 28.32
C ARG A 18 -27.55 -15.95 28.71
N SER A 19 -26.93 -16.94 29.34
CA SER A 19 -25.53 -16.88 29.76
C SER A 19 -24.61 -16.76 28.55
N PHE A 20 -23.62 -15.86 28.65
CA PHE A 20 -22.51 -15.71 27.71
C PHE A 20 -21.93 -17.08 27.30
N VAL A 21 -21.83 -17.30 25.99
CA VAL A 21 -21.15 -18.45 25.38
C VAL A 21 -19.91 -17.89 24.70
N ALA A 22 -18.73 -18.32 25.14
CA ALA A 22 -17.46 -17.95 24.53
C ALA A 22 -17.42 -18.35 23.05
N ARG A 23 -17.01 -17.42 22.18
CA ARG A 23 -16.72 -17.61 20.75
C ARG A 23 -15.46 -18.47 20.54
N ASN A 24 -14.48 -18.41 21.46
CA ASN A 24 -13.23 -19.16 21.37
C ASN A 24 -12.76 -19.65 22.74
N ALA A 25 -13.12 -20.89 23.12
CA ALA A 25 -12.56 -21.51 24.32
C ALA A 25 -11.07 -21.88 24.15
N CYS A 26 -10.23 -21.64 25.16
CA CYS A 26 -8.82 -22.06 25.16
C CYS A 26 -8.68 -23.59 25.06
N GLN A 27 -7.50 -24.08 24.67
CA GLN A 27 -7.23 -25.52 24.47
C GLN A 27 -7.55 -26.34 25.72
N ALA A 28 -7.16 -25.86 26.90
CA ALA A 28 -7.43 -26.52 28.18
C ALA A 28 -8.93 -26.62 28.49
N CYS A 29 -9.71 -25.55 28.26
CA CYS A 29 -11.15 -25.56 28.46
C CYS A 29 -11.89 -26.40 27.42
N ARG A 30 -11.41 -26.41 26.16
CA ARG A 30 -11.93 -27.28 25.08
C ARG A 30 -11.71 -28.76 25.42
N ALA A 31 -10.49 -29.15 25.78
CA ALA A 31 -10.15 -30.52 26.14
C ALA A 31 -11.00 -31.03 27.30
N LYS A 32 -11.23 -30.17 28.31
CA LYS A 32 -12.06 -30.51 29.48
C LYS A 32 -13.57 -30.35 29.26
N LYS A 33 -14.01 -29.89 28.08
CA LYS A 33 -15.43 -29.54 27.77
C LYS A 33 -16.06 -28.65 28.85
N THR A 34 -15.30 -27.66 29.33
CA THR A 34 -15.74 -26.71 30.36
C THR A 34 -15.94 -25.31 29.78
N LYS A 35 -16.73 -24.47 30.46
CA LYS A 35 -16.95 -23.09 30.04
C LYS A 35 -15.65 -22.29 30.16
N CYS A 36 -15.30 -21.59 29.10
CA CYS A 36 -14.19 -20.63 29.07
C CYS A 36 -14.76 -19.21 29.15
N ASP A 37 -14.12 -18.33 29.89
CA ASP A 37 -14.50 -16.92 30.03
C ASP A 37 -13.66 -15.96 29.17
N GLU A 38 -12.83 -16.49 28.27
CA GLU A 38 -12.03 -15.75 27.26
C GLU A 38 -10.95 -14.80 27.80
N ASP A 39 -10.83 -14.64 29.12
CA ASP A 39 -9.70 -13.95 29.74
C ASP A 39 -8.37 -14.70 29.47
N SER A 40 -7.24 -13.99 29.51
CA SER A 40 -5.90 -14.58 29.37
C SER A 40 -5.01 -14.26 30.59
N PRO A 41 -4.71 -15.24 31.47
CA PRO A 41 -5.27 -16.60 31.53
C PRO A 41 -6.72 -16.59 32.02
N CYS A 42 -7.55 -17.48 31.46
CA CYS A 42 -8.97 -17.61 31.76
C CYS A 42 -9.16 -18.02 33.23
N ARG A 43 -10.30 -17.67 33.85
CA ARG A 43 -10.49 -17.89 35.30
C ARG A 43 -10.34 -19.35 35.69
N GLN A 44 -10.81 -20.26 34.84
CA GLN A 44 -10.69 -21.70 35.09
C GLN A 44 -9.23 -22.16 35.03
N CYS A 45 -8.45 -21.70 34.05
CA CYS A 45 -7.04 -22.08 33.94
C CYS A 45 -6.19 -21.45 35.05
N ARG A 46 -6.50 -20.20 35.43
CA ARG A 46 -5.87 -19.50 36.57
C ARG A 46 -6.13 -20.22 37.89
N THR A 47 -7.36 -20.68 38.12
CA THR A 47 -7.74 -21.41 39.34
C THR A 47 -7.09 -22.79 39.40
N LEU A 48 -6.95 -23.45 38.25
CA LEU A 48 -6.37 -24.79 38.17
C LEU A 48 -4.84 -24.79 38.04
N GLY A 49 -4.20 -23.63 37.91
CA GLY A 49 -2.76 -23.53 37.70
C GLY A 49 -2.27 -24.25 36.43
N ILE A 50 -3.11 -24.35 35.41
CA ILE A 50 -2.77 -25.00 34.13
C ILE A 50 -2.55 -23.98 33.04
N ASP A 51 -1.72 -24.34 32.06
CA ASP A 51 -1.38 -23.45 30.96
C ASP A 51 -2.60 -23.09 30.10
N CYS A 52 -2.81 -21.79 29.87
CA CYS A 52 -3.99 -21.25 29.23
C CYS A 52 -3.69 -20.82 27.80
N ILE A 53 -3.52 -21.81 26.93
CA ILE A 53 -3.17 -21.57 25.54
C ILE A 53 -4.45 -21.42 24.72
N TYR A 54 -4.67 -20.22 24.17
CA TYR A 54 -5.60 -20.04 23.05
C TYR A 54 -4.84 -20.39 21.77
N ASN A 55 -5.48 -21.07 20.81
CA ASN A 55 -4.93 -21.06 19.46
C ASN A 55 -4.82 -19.60 19.05
N GLU A 56 -3.60 -19.12 18.85
CA GLU A 56 -3.35 -17.81 18.26
C GLU A 56 -3.93 -17.84 16.85
N SER A 57 -5.23 -17.54 16.73
CA SER A 57 -5.75 -17.12 15.46
C SER A 57 -5.00 -15.84 15.14
N ARG A 58 -4.24 -15.84 14.04
CA ARG A 58 -3.60 -14.64 13.49
C ARG A 58 -4.57 -13.45 13.42
N ALA A 59 -5.88 -13.70 13.36
CA ALA A 59 -6.94 -12.70 13.49
C ALA A 59 -6.81 -11.78 14.72
N PHE A 60 -6.44 -12.29 15.90
CA PHE A 60 -6.29 -11.45 17.10
C PHE A 60 -5.11 -10.48 17.01
N LYS A 61 -4.01 -10.87 16.33
CA LYS A 61 -2.88 -9.97 16.07
C LYS A 61 -3.28 -8.85 15.11
N HIS A 62 -3.98 -9.18 14.03
CA HIS A 62 -4.44 -8.20 13.03
C HIS A 62 -5.47 -7.20 13.58
N GLU A 63 -6.45 -7.64 14.39
CA GLU A 63 -7.44 -6.74 15.00
C GLU A 63 -6.81 -5.78 16.00
N SER A 64 -5.87 -6.26 16.83
CA SER A 64 -5.08 -5.42 17.72
C SER A 64 -4.28 -4.38 16.93
N SER A 65 -3.56 -4.80 15.88
CA SER A 65 -2.79 -3.89 15.03
C SER A 65 -3.68 -2.84 14.34
N LEU A 66 -4.83 -3.24 13.79
CA LEU A 66 -5.78 -2.30 13.18
C LEU A 66 -6.26 -1.25 14.19
N SER A 67 -6.63 -1.67 15.41
CA SER A 67 -7.08 -0.74 16.45
C SER A 67 -6.00 0.31 16.82
N VAL A 68 -4.74 -0.09 16.87
CA VAL A 68 -3.60 0.81 17.11
C VAL A 68 -3.44 1.82 15.98
N ILE A 69 -3.66 1.38 14.73
CA ILE A 69 -3.58 2.27 13.57
C ILE A 69 -4.70 3.29 13.54
N LEU A 70 -5.93 2.86 13.78
CA LEU A 70 -7.07 3.78 13.84
C LEU A 70 -6.90 4.82 14.96
N ALA A 71 -6.32 4.44 16.09
CA ALA A 71 -5.98 5.37 17.17
C ALA A 71 -4.85 6.35 16.79
N ALA A 72 -3.90 5.95 15.95
CA ALA A 72 -2.85 6.84 15.45
C ALA A 72 -3.41 7.86 14.44
N ILE A 73 -4.25 7.41 13.51
CA ILE A 73 -4.95 8.25 12.53
C ILE A 73 -5.77 9.35 13.24
N LYS A 74 -6.56 8.99 14.24
CA LYS A 74 -7.34 9.96 15.04
C LYS A 74 -6.47 10.96 15.80
N ARG A 75 -5.26 10.57 16.22
CA ARG A 75 -4.31 11.48 16.88
C ARG A 75 -3.76 12.53 15.92
N ILE A 76 -3.56 12.17 14.65
CA ILE A 76 -3.14 13.13 13.62
C ILE A 76 -4.33 14.03 13.23
N GLU A 77 -5.55 13.50 13.15
CA GLU A 77 -6.76 14.31 12.90
C GLU A 77 -6.91 15.46 13.89
N THR A 78 -6.73 15.22 15.20
CA THR A 78 -6.83 16.30 16.20
C THR A 78 -5.85 17.45 15.99
N LYS A 79 -4.76 17.22 15.27
CA LYS A 79 -3.78 18.25 14.93
C LYS A 79 -4.15 18.98 13.65
N ILE A 80 -4.68 18.26 12.66
CA ILE A 80 -5.25 18.84 11.42
C ILE A 80 -6.38 19.82 11.76
N ASP A 81 -7.29 19.44 12.66
CA ASP A 81 -8.42 20.28 13.09
C ASP A 81 -7.99 21.53 13.88
N THR A 82 -6.77 21.54 14.43
CA THR A 82 -6.18 22.72 15.12
C THR A 82 -5.30 23.58 14.22
N GLY A 83 -5.05 23.16 12.98
CA GLY A 83 -4.32 23.94 11.99
C GLY A 83 -5.22 25.02 11.37
N PRO A 84 -4.69 26.19 10.98
CA PRO A 84 -5.51 27.22 10.36
C PRO A 84 -5.94 26.76 8.96
N ASP A 85 -7.23 26.98 8.69
CA ASP A 85 -7.83 26.94 7.35
C ASP A 85 -6.92 27.69 6.36
N ILE A 86 -6.46 27.02 5.28
CA ILE A 86 -5.42 27.53 4.36
C ILE A 86 -5.90 28.75 3.53
N SER A 87 -7.10 29.27 3.80
CA SER A 87 -7.58 30.52 3.23
C SER A 87 -7.70 31.64 4.29
N ASN A 88 -6.88 32.68 4.14
CA ASN A 88 -6.98 34.02 4.75
C ASN A 88 -6.57 34.26 6.23
N ARG A 89 -5.40 34.91 6.42
CA ARG A 89 -5.17 36.26 7.01
C ARG A 89 -4.02 36.42 8.03
N ARG A 90 -3.55 37.69 8.07
CA ARG A 90 -2.39 38.34 8.72
C ARG A 90 -2.38 38.30 10.27
N PRO A 91 -1.19 38.44 10.92
CA PRO A 91 -1.02 38.25 12.36
C PRO A 91 -1.36 39.48 13.22
N GLY A 92 -1.91 39.23 14.41
CA GLY A 92 -2.03 40.16 15.54
C GLY A 92 -1.52 39.49 16.83
N PRO A 93 -1.08 40.25 17.85
CA PRO A 93 -0.16 39.73 18.87
C PRO A 93 -0.85 39.07 20.08
N GLU A 94 -0.24 37.93 20.46
CA GLU A 94 0.02 37.33 21.77
C GLU A 94 -0.79 37.73 23.01
N GLN A 95 -1.24 36.72 23.77
CA GLN A 95 -1.10 36.69 25.24
C GLN A 95 -0.78 35.28 25.77
N VAL A 96 0.28 35.23 26.57
CA VAL A 96 0.88 34.09 27.26
C VAL A 96 0.13 33.77 28.55
N GLN A 97 -0.22 32.51 28.81
CA GLN A 97 -0.38 32.00 30.18
C GLN A 97 0.20 30.59 30.34
N SER A 98 1.26 30.53 31.14
CA SER A 98 1.92 29.35 31.70
C SER A 98 1.01 28.60 32.67
N ASN A 99 1.10 27.27 32.71
CA ASN A 99 0.96 26.53 33.97
C ASN A 99 1.67 25.18 33.96
N ASP A 100 2.37 24.96 35.07
CA ASP A 100 3.29 23.89 35.38
C ASP A 100 2.63 22.54 35.76
N ALA A 101 3.39 21.49 35.42
CA ALA A 101 3.67 20.29 36.21
C ALA A 101 2.56 19.24 36.48
N ARG A 102 2.84 17.97 36.12
CA ARG A 102 3.46 16.96 37.01
C ARG A 102 3.38 15.56 36.40
N THR A 103 4.55 14.95 36.23
CA THR A 103 4.80 13.52 36.00
C THR A 103 4.28 12.67 37.17
N PRO A 104 3.93 11.40 36.91
CA PRO A 104 4.42 10.36 37.81
C PRO A 104 5.12 9.21 37.09
N GLN A 105 6.08 8.67 37.84
CA GLN A 105 7.12 7.74 37.46
C GLN A 105 6.63 6.33 37.11
N ARG A 106 7.34 5.79 36.12
CA ARG A 106 7.49 4.39 35.74
C ARG A 106 8.02 3.55 36.91
N ARG A 107 7.45 2.36 37.10
CA ARG A 107 8.07 1.26 37.87
C ARG A 107 8.31 0.10 36.91
N GLN A 108 9.57 -0.11 36.56
CA GLN A 108 10.08 -1.31 35.90
C GLN A 108 10.35 -2.37 36.96
N GLU A 109 10.10 -3.64 36.63
CA GLU A 109 10.78 -4.81 37.19
C GLU A 109 10.84 -5.89 36.09
N PRO A 110 11.77 -6.86 36.16
CA PRO A 110 12.50 -7.37 35.00
C PRO A 110 12.25 -8.86 34.64
N TYR A 111 12.89 -9.27 33.55
CA TYR A 111 13.58 -10.57 33.30
C TYR A 111 13.04 -11.57 32.25
N ALA A 112 14.05 -12.12 31.55
CA ALA A 112 14.19 -13.45 30.93
C ALA A 112 13.65 -13.72 29.51
N SER A 113 14.57 -13.72 28.54
CA SER A 113 14.54 -14.66 27.39
C SER A 113 14.76 -16.10 27.89
N PRO A 114 14.29 -17.12 27.14
CA PRO A 114 15.23 -17.78 26.23
C PRO A 114 14.68 -18.22 24.88
N LEU A 115 15.63 -18.38 23.96
CA LEU A 115 15.59 -19.04 22.66
C LEU A 115 14.89 -20.41 22.69
N SER A 116 14.14 -20.73 21.64
CA SER A 116 14.03 -22.09 21.08
C SER A 116 13.49 -22.01 19.65
N GLU A 117 14.36 -22.35 18.70
CA GLU A 117 14.00 -22.74 17.33
C GLU A 117 13.13 -24.01 17.37
N SER A 118 12.02 -23.99 16.65
CA SER A 118 11.39 -25.23 16.18
C SER A 118 10.74 -24.98 14.83
N GLN A 119 11.48 -25.26 13.76
CA GLN A 119 10.93 -25.50 12.44
C GLN A 119 10.08 -26.79 12.50
N SER A 120 8.76 -26.65 12.51
CA SER A 120 7.85 -27.78 12.28
C SER A 120 7.47 -27.83 10.79
N VAL A 121 8.17 -28.68 10.04
CA VAL A 121 7.73 -29.14 8.72
C VAL A 121 6.51 -30.04 8.96
N ASN A 122 5.30 -29.52 8.78
CA ASN A 122 4.08 -30.31 8.78
C ASN A 122 3.79 -30.77 7.36
N THR A 123 4.29 -31.96 6.99
CA THR A 123 3.78 -32.74 5.87
C THR A 123 2.53 -33.48 6.35
N CYS A 124 1.36 -32.90 6.06
CA CYS A 124 0.08 -33.61 6.16
C CYS A 124 -0.51 -33.70 4.75
N ALA A 125 -0.88 -34.92 4.34
CA ALA A 125 -1.28 -35.29 2.98
C ALA A 125 -2.21 -34.25 2.31
N GLU A 126 -1.73 -33.64 1.21
CA GLU A 126 -2.49 -32.75 0.35
C GLU A 126 -3.61 -33.55 -0.34
N SER A 127 -4.84 -33.38 0.15
CA SER A 127 -6.03 -33.54 -0.70
C SER A 127 -5.93 -32.51 -1.83
N ASP A 128 -6.32 -32.90 -3.06
CA ASP A 128 -6.40 -32.12 -4.32
C ASP A 128 -7.20 -30.79 -4.18
N ARG A 129 -6.78 -29.89 -3.29
CA ARG A 129 -7.35 -28.56 -3.14
C ARG A 129 -6.61 -27.65 -4.10
N VAL A 130 -7.36 -27.07 -5.02
CA VAL A 130 -6.85 -26.03 -5.92
C VAL A 130 -6.28 -24.88 -5.07
N LYS A 131 -4.97 -24.71 -5.12
CA LYS A 131 -4.26 -23.65 -4.39
C LYS A 131 -4.57 -22.31 -5.07
N LEU A 132 -5.30 -21.43 -4.40
CA LEU A 132 -5.61 -20.10 -4.93
C LEU A 132 -4.38 -19.20 -4.82
N SER A 133 -4.04 -18.50 -5.91
CA SER A 133 -3.00 -17.48 -5.88
C SER A 133 -3.58 -16.08 -5.67
N PHE A 134 -2.77 -15.23 -5.03
CA PHE A 134 -3.09 -13.82 -4.87
C PHE A 134 -2.78 -12.99 -6.13
N SER A 135 -1.85 -13.46 -6.98
CA SER A 135 -1.48 -12.83 -8.25
C SER A 135 -2.69 -12.69 -9.17
N ALA A 136 -2.82 -11.55 -9.85
CA ALA A 136 -3.87 -11.36 -10.84
C ALA A 136 -3.59 -12.16 -12.13
N HIS A 137 -2.33 -12.36 -12.52
CA HIS A 137 -1.99 -13.18 -13.68
C HIS A 137 -2.42 -14.63 -13.54
N ARG A 138 -2.44 -15.17 -12.32
CA ARG A 138 -2.89 -16.54 -12.03
C ARG A 138 -4.38 -16.79 -12.26
N ILE A 139 -5.16 -15.76 -12.55
CA ILE A 139 -6.55 -15.91 -13.02
C ILE A 139 -6.60 -16.69 -14.34
N ILE A 140 -5.53 -16.62 -15.14
CA ILE A 140 -5.43 -17.31 -16.43
C ILE A 140 -5.69 -18.82 -16.33
N ASP A 141 -5.23 -19.44 -15.25
CA ASP A 141 -5.36 -20.88 -14.98
C ASP A 141 -6.83 -21.30 -14.75
N PHE A 142 -7.69 -20.34 -14.41
CA PHE A 142 -9.12 -20.56 -14.16
C PHE A 142 -9.99 -20.04 -15.31
N ALA A 143 -9.57 -18.94 -15.95
CA ALA A 143 -10.35 -18.26 -16.98
C ALA A 143 -10.23 -18.94 -18.35
N LEU A 144 -9.06 -19.52 -18.67
CA LEU A 144 -8.83 -20.21 -19.94
C LEU A 144 -8.95 -21.72 -19.73
N GLN A 145 -9.87 -22.37 -20.45
CA GLN A 145 -9.96 -23.83 -20.46
C GLN A 145 -8.82 -24.42 -21.32
N THR A 146 -8.42 -25.65 -21.02
CA THR A 146 -7.28 -26.41 -21.57
C THR A 146 -7.23 -26.57 -23.10
N SER A 147 -8.21 -26.04 -23.84
CA SER A 147 -8.28 -26.04 -25.30
C SER A 147 -7.44 -24.94 -25.98
N GLU A 148 -6.83 -24.02 -25.23
CA GLU A 148 -5.90 -23.01 -25.75
C GLU A 148 -4.45 -23.24 -25.25
N PRO A 149 -3.73 -24.25 -25.77
CA PRO A 149 -2.44 -24.72 -25.23
C PRO A 149 -1.24 -23.76 -25.39
N GLU A 150 -1.43 -22.56 -25.96
CA GLU A 150 -0.33 -21.61 -26.22
C GLU A 150 -0.15 -20.53 -25.14
N ILE A 151 -1.07 -20.39 -24.20
CA ILE A 151 -1.08 -19.25 -23.27
C ILE A 151 -0.60 -19.72 -21.88
N SER A 152 0.72 -19.94 -21.76
CA SER A 152 1.38 -20.20 -20.48
C SER A 152 1.69 -18.89 -19.75
N ASP A 153 1.73 -18.94 -18.43
CA ASP A 153 2.22 -17.87 -17.58
C ASP A 153 3.75 -17.77 -17.65
N ASP A 154 4.25 -16.82 -18.42
CA ASP A 154 5.66 -16.57 -18.73
C ASP A 154 6.17 -15.22 -18.19
N ARG A 155 5.38 -14.53 -17.35
CA ARG A 155 5.65 -13.17 -16.87
C ARG A 155 7.04 -13.00 -16.26
N LEU A 156 7.45 -13.93 -15.38
CA LEU A 156 8.74 -13.84 -14.70
C LEU A 156 9.90 -14.05 -15.69
N HIS A 157 9.71 -14.94 -16.67
CA HIS A 157 10.69 -15.18 -17.71
C HIS A 157 10.87 -13.94 -18.60
N LEU A 158 9.77 -13.36 -19.09
CA LEU A 158 9.77 -12.13 -19.89
C LEU A 158 10.47 -10.97 -19.17
N GLU A 159 10.21 -10.77 -17.88
CA GLU A 159 10.89 -9.73 -17.11
C GLU A 159 12.37 -10.06 -16.89
N SER A 160 12.73 -11.33 -16.71
CA SER A 160 14.13 -11.76 -16.48
C SER A 160 15.03 -11.62 -17.72
N GLU A 161 14.45 -11.68 -18.92
CA GLU A 161 15.17 -11.52 -20.19
C GLU A 161 15.39 -10.05 -20.59
N ARG A 162 14.87 -9.10 -19.81
CA ARG A 162 15.02 -7.68 -20.13
C ARG A 162 16.49 -7.27 -20.07
N SER A 163 16.91 -6.52 -21.07
CA SER A 163 18.20 -5.84 -21.03
C SER A 163 18.27 -4.91 -19.82
N ILE A 164 19.46 -4.80 -19.23
CA ILE A 164 19.72 -3.79 -18.20
C ILE A 164 19.33 -2.40 -18.70
N LEU A 165 18.87 -1.52 -17.81
CA LEU A 165 18.52 -0.14 -18.17
C LEU A 165 19.78 0.55 -18.72
N PRO A 166 19.83 0.88 -20.02
CA PRO A 166 21.03 1.43 -20.64
C PRO A 166 21.35 2.81 -20.04
N PRO A 167 22.64 3.17 -19.91
CA PRO A 167 23.01 4.52 -19.52
C PRO A 167 22.55 5.54 -20.59
N CYS A 168 22.05 6.69 -20.16
CA CYS A 168 21.59 7.79 -21.02
C CYS A 168 22.71 8.27 -21.97
N SER A 169 23.98 8.21 -21.53
CA SER A 169 25.16 8.58 -22.34
C SER A 169 25.40 7.67 -23.54
N ALA A 170 24.76 6.49 -23.60
CA ALA A 170 24.82 5.61 -24.76
C ALA A 170 24.02 6.17 -25.96
N VAL A 171 23.26 7.24 -25.77
CA VAL A 171 22.45 7.91 -26.79
C VAL A 171 23.03 9.30 -27.10
N GLY A 172 24.13 9.33 -27.87
CA GLY A 172 24.42 10.46 -28.78
C GLY A 172 25.00 11.77 -28.25
N HIS A 173 25.50 11.89 -27.02
CA HIS A 173 26.21 13.11 -26.57
C HIS A 173 27.71 12.89 -26.34
N ASN A 174 28.52 13.69 -27.05
CA ASN A 174 29.98 13.70 -27.01
C ASN A 174 30.55 13.87 -25.59
N ASN A 175 31.40 12.91 -25.18
CA ASN A 175 32.63 12.98 -24.37
C ASN A 175 32.79 13.89 -23.13
N ASP A 176 31.80 14.64 -22.66
CA ASP A 176 31.94 15.52 -21.48
C ASP A 176 31.22 14.94 -20.24
N THR A 177 31.62 13.73 -19.84
CA THR A 177 30.91 12.91 -18.84
C THR A 177 31.28 13.20 -17.38
N SER A 178 32.19 14.12 -17.06
CA SER A 178 32.65 14.29 -15.66
C SER A 178 32.37 15.65 -15.01
N THR A 179 31.90 16.67 -15.74
CA THR A 179 31.79 18.05 -15.21
C THR A 179 30.38 18.62 -15.15
N TRP A 180 29.39 18.03 -15.83
CA TRP A 180 28.04 18.61 -15.91
C TRP A 180 27.34 18.77 -14.55
N LEU A 181 27.65 17.91 -13.58
CA LEU A 181 27.13 18.02 -12.22
C LEU A 181 27.68 19.27 -11.50
N ALA A 182 28.91 19.68 -11.82
CA ALA A 182 29.52 20.90 -11.29
C ALA A 182 28.87 22.17 -11.88
N ASP A 183 28.28 22.07 -13.08
CA ASP A 183 27.60 23.17 -13.75
C ASP A 183 26.12 23.33 -13.31
N LEU A 184 25.62 22.46 -12.43
CA LEU A 184 24.25 22.55 -11.92
C LEU A 184 24.07 23.78 -11.04
N SER A 185 23.15 24.65 -11.42
CA SER A 185 22.78 25.78 -10.57
C SER A 185 22.08 25.29 -9.30
N LEU A 186 22.43 25.90 -8.15
CA LEU A 186 21.76 25.63 -6.87
C LEU A 186 20.25 25.87 -6.95
N SER A 187 19.81 26.80 -7.81
CA SER A 187 18.39 27.05 -8.06
C SER A 187 17.67 25.86 -8.70
N LYS A 188 18.29 25.18 -9.67
CA LYS A 188 17.74 23.97 -10.29
C LYS A 188 17.71 22.84 -9.27
N VAL A 189 18.81 22.61 -8.54
CA VAL A 189 18.89 21.59 -7.48
C VAL A 189 17.78 21.79 -6.45
N LYS A 190 17.66 23.00 -5.89
CA LYS A 190 16.62 23.31 -4.90
C LYS A 190 15.21 23.09 -5.45
N ARG A 191 14.94 23.54 -6.67
CA ARG A 191 13.63 23.37 -7.30
C ARG A 191 13.25 21.90 -7.47
N LEU A 192 14.17 21.07 -7.94
CA LEU A 192 13.92 19.63 -8.12
C LEU A 192 13.71 18.93 -6.76
N CYS A 193 14.45 19.31 -5.73
CA CYS A 193 14.19 18.84 -4.36
C CYS A 193 12.79 19.24 -3.89
N ASP A 194 12.41 20.51 -4.03
CA ASP A 194 11.09 21.01 -3.63
C ASP A 194 9.97 20.22 -4.37
N LEU A 195 10.11 19.97 -5.67
CA LEU A 195 9.19 19.13 -6.45
C LEU A 195 9.09 17.69 -5.93
N TYR A 196 10.21 17.05 -5.59
CA TYR A 196 10.20 15.71 -4.99
C TYR A 196 9.42 15.69 -3.66
N PHE A 197 9.67 16.67 -2.79
CA PHE A 197 9.00 16.75 -1.49
C PHE A 197 7.50 17.05 -1.62
N GLU A 198 7.10 17.89 -2.58
CA GLU A 198 5.69 18.21 -2.87
C GLU A 198 4.94 17.09 -3.58
N THR A 199 5.64 16.07 -4.12
CA THR A 199 5.04 14.96 -4.88
C THR A 199 5.32 13.61 -4.23
N PHE A 200 6.44 12.97 -4.56
CA PHE A 200 6.76 11.60 -4.14
C PHE A 200 6.84 11.45 -2.62
N ASN A 201 7.46 12.39 -1.91
CA ASN A 201 7.63 12.27 -0.45
C ASN A 201 6.31 12.37 0.32
N ARG A 202 5.33 13.14 -0.19
CA ARG A 202 3.99 13.20 0.42
C ARG A 202 3.24 11.87 0.33
N ILE A 203 3.49 11.09 -0.72
CA ILE A 203 2.87 9.77 -0.89
C ILE A 203 3.60 8.69 -0.10
N ALA A 204 4.94 8.79 -0.07
CA ALA A 204 5.83 7.87 0.60
C ALA A 204 6.86 8.69 1.42
N PRO A 205 6.60 8.97 2.71
CA PRO A 205 7.43 9.84 3.54
C PRO A 205 8.73 9.13 3.95
N ILE A 206 9.62 8.94 2.98
CA ILE A 206 10.91 8.25 3.11
C ILE A 206 11.97 9.21 3.69
N LEU A 207 11.86 10.49 3.36
CA LEU A 207 12.77 11.54 3.80
C LEU A 207 12.06 12.56 4.71
N ASP A 208 12.85 13.20 5.57
CA ASP A 208 12.48 14.41 6.28
C ASP A 208 13.20 15.60 5.63
N TYR A 209 12.47 16.66 5.31
CA TYR A 209 13.03 17.83 4.59
C TYR A 209 14.15 18.52 5.37
N GLU A 210 13.99 18.63 6.68
CA GLU A 210 14.94 19.36 7.51
C GLU A 210 16.24 18.58 7.68
N SER A 211 16.15 17.28 7.96
CA SER A 211 17.36 16.43 8.03
C SER A 211 18.05 16.31 6.67
N PHE A 212 17.26 16.25 5.57
CA PHE A 212 17.79 16.17 4.21
C PHE A 212 18.62 17.39 3.78
N SER A 213 18.42 18.54 4.42
CA SER A 213 19.26 19.72 4.15
C SER A 213 20.75 19.47 4.42
N ARG A 214 21.08 18.53 5.33
CA ARG A 214 22.46 18.09 5.56
C ARG A 214 22.98 17.25 4.41
N THR A 215 22.19 16.28 3.94
CA THR A 215 22.47 15.46 2.75
C THR A 215 22.77 16.34 1.54
N LEU A 216 21.92 17.36 1.32
CA LEU A 216 22.12 18.34 0.26
C LEU A 216 23.46 19.10 0.41
N GLY A 217 23.77 19.57 1.62
CA GLY A 217 25.03 20.25 1.90
C GLY A 217 26.25 19.39 1.59
N VAL A 218 26.30 18.16 2.11
CA VAL A 218 27.41 17.22 1.90
C VAL A 218 27.59 16.88 0.42
N ALA A 219 26.51 16.60 -0.30
CA ALA A 219 26.58 16.27 -1.71
C ALA A 219 27.10 17.45 -2.56
N VAL A 220 26.63 18.67 -2.30
CA VAL A 220 27.08 19.87 -3.02
C VAL A 220 28.53 20.23 -2.69
N GLU A 221 28.90 20.22 -1.40
CA GLU A 221 30.27 20.54 -0.95
C GLU A 221 31.30 19.52 -1.46
N SER A 222 30.91 18.25 -1.57
CA SER A 222 31.77 17.19 -2.13
C SER A 222 31.77 17.13 -3.66
N GLY A 223 31.03 18.01 -4.35
CA GLY A 223 30.93 18.00 -5.81
C GLY A 223 30.27 16.73 -6.35
N PHE A 224 29.24 16.23 -5.68
CA PHE A 224 28.59 14.94 -5.95
C PHE A 224 29.58 13.77 -5.94
N GLY A 225 30.36 13.65 -4.85
CA GLY A 225 31.35 12.60 -4.67
C GLY A 225 30.78 11.18 -4.59
N VAL A 226 31.66 10.18 -4.44
CA VAL A 226 31.24 8.78 -4.19
C VAL A 226 30.92 8.63 -2.70
N ASN A 227 29.73 9.09 -2.30
CA ASN A 227 29.18 8.97 -0.96
C ASN A 227 27.66 8.75 -1.00
N GLN A 228 27.10 8.35 0.14
CA GLN A 228 25.69 7.95 0.24
C GLN A 228 24.76 9.14 0.04
N GLU A 229 25.15 10.32 0.52
CA GLU A 229 24.40 11.56 0.39
C GLU A 229 24.26 12.00 -1.07
N SER A 230 25.32 11.88 -1.87
CA SER A 230 25.28 12.19 -3.29
C SER A 230 24.40 11.21 -4.05
N CYS A 231 24.49 9.90 -3.75
CA CYS A 231 23.61 8.90 -4.35
C CYS A 231 22.14 9.18 -4.03
N LEU A 232 21.84 9.51 -2.77
CA LEU A 232 20.50 9.82 -2.31
C LEU A 232 19.96 11.11 -2.96
N LEU A 233 20.75 12.18 -3.00
CA LEU A 233 20.39 13.43 -3.66
C LEU A 233 20.12 13.22 -5.16
N LEU A 234 20.94 12.42 -5.85
CA LEU A 234 20.76 12.14 -7.28
C LEU A 234 19.41 11.45 -7.57
N ASN A 235 18.96 10.54 -6.69
CA ASN A 235 17.61 9.98 -6.78
C ASN A 235 16.51 11.02 -6.54
N VAL A 236 16.70 11.92 -5.57
CA VAL A 236 15.78 13.03 -5.31
C VAL A 236 15.68 13.95 -6.53
N LEU A 237 16.80 14.26 -7.18
CA LEU A 237 16.83 15.07 -8.40
C LEU A 237 16.18 14.37 -9.59
N CYS A 238 16.41 13.06 -9.75
CA CYS A 238 15.74 12.24 -10.76
C CYS A 238 14.21 12.28 -10.60
N LEU A 239 13.72 11.96 -9.40
CA LEU A 239 12.29 11.96 -9.10
C LEU A 239 11.69 13.38 -9.19
N GLY A 240 12.41 14.40 -8.75
CA GLY A 240 12.00 15.81 -8.93
C GLY A 240 11.87 16.20 -10.41
N SER A 241 12.78 15.71 -11.26
CA SER A 241 12.78 15.92 -12.71
C SER A 241 11.61 15.20 -13.40
N LEU A 242 11.19 14.04 -12.89
CA LEU A 242 9.98 13.36 -13.35
C LEU A 242 8.71 14.06 -12.84
N ALA A 243 8.70 14.49 -11.57
CA ALA A 243 7.56 15.14 -10.93
C ALA A 243 7.11 16.42 -11.64
N GLN A 244 8.01 17.14 -12.30
CA GLN A 244 7.68 18.39 -13.00
C GLN A 244 6.58 18.22 -14.07
N TYR A 245 6.45 17.02 -14.65
CA TYR A 245 5.45 16.73 -15.69
C TYR A 245 4.07 16.41 -15.11
N ALA A 246 3.97 16.06 -13.82
CA ALA A 246 2.73 15.62 -13.19
C ALA A 246 1.61 16.67 -13.27
N TRP A 247 1.95 17.97 -13.24
CA TRP A 247 0.97 19.04 -13.36
C TRP A 247 0.32 19.07 -14.75
N ALA A 248 1.13 19.01 -15.80
CA ALA A 248 0.64 19.02 -17.18
C ALA A 248 -0.11 17.71 -17.49
N GLU A 249 0.48 16.57 -17.15
CA GLU A 249 -0.10 15.23 -17.36
C GLU A 249 -1.43 15.06 -16.58
N GLY A 250 -1.56 15.68 -15.42
CA GLY A 250 -2.76 15.64 -14.57
C GLY A 250 -3.82 16.70 -14.90
N GLY A 251 -3.60 17.51 -15.94
CA GLY A 251 -4.52 18.56 -16.37
C GLY A 251 -4.71 19.68 -15.34
N PHE A 252 -3.70 19.95 -14.52
CA PHE A 252 -3.77 21.02 -13.53
C PHE A 252 -3.49 22.36 -14.19
N ASN A 253 -4.48 23.27 -14.14
CA ASN A 253 -4.24 24.66 -14.50
C ASN A 253 -3.14 25.21 -13.61
N SER A 254 -2.16 25.91 -14.19
CA SER A 254 -1.10 26.49 -13.40
C SER A 254 -1.67 27.59 -12.50
N VAL A 255 -1.95 27.21 -11.25
CA VAL A 255 -2.59 28.06 -10.24
C VAL A 255 -1.73 29.30 -10.03
N SER A 256 -2.35 30.46 -10.15
CA SER A 256 -1.72 31.75 -9.87
C SER A 256 -1.35 31.80 -8.38
N GLY A 257 -0.12 31.45 -8.01
CA GLY A 257 0.36 31.59 -6.63
C GLY A 257 1.50 30.67 -6.18
N SER A 258 1.83 29.59 -6.89
CA SER A 258 2.97 28.75 -6.51
C SER A 258 4.29 29.44 -6.83
N ARG A 259 5.21 29.50 -5.84
CA ARG A 259 6.53 30.14 -5.92
C ARG A 259 7.49 29.50 -6.92
N HIS A 260 7.10 28.37 -7.52
CA HIS A 260 7.92 27.58 -8.43
C HIS A 260 7.36 27.60 -9.85
N ARG A 261 7.34 28.79 -10.48
CA ARG A 261 6.80 28.96 -11.82
C ARG A 261 7.79 29.65 -12.75
N GLU A 262 8.71 28.86 -13.28
CA GLU A 262 8.84 28.81 -14.74
C GLU A 262 8.58 27.37 -15.10
N PRO A 263 7.38 26.98 -15.55
CA PRO A 263 7.30 25.78 -16.36
C PRO A 263 8.37 25.96 -17.45
N LEU A 264 9.16 24.94 -17.75
CA LEU A 264 9.51 24.79 -19.16
C LEU A 264 8.15 24.52 -19.79
N ASP A 265 7.37 25.57 -20.07
CA ASP A 265 6.22 25.44 -20.93
C ASP A 265 6.85 24.80 -22.17
N PRO A 266 6.46 23.56 -22.52
CA PRO A 266 6.92 23.02 -23.77
C PRO A 266 6.53 24.06 -24.81
N GLU A 267 7.49 24.46 -25.65
CA GLU A 267 7.19 25.16 -26.88
C GLU A 267 5.93 24.49 -27.48
N PRO A 268 4.87 25.26 -27.80
CA PRO A 268 3.61 24.68 -28.27
C PRO A 268 3.87 23.68 -29.40
N GLY A 269 3.60 22.40 -29.16
CA GLY A 269 3.86 21.31 -30.11
C GLY A 269 5.03 20.37 -29.78
N VAL A 270 5.78 20.59 -28.70
CA VAL A 270 6.77 19.61 -28.20
C VAL A 270 6.06 18.57 -27.34
N GLU A 271 6.05 17.30 -27.79
CA GLU A 271 5.53 16.18 -27.00
C GLU A 271 6.33 16.01 -25.70
N HIS A 272 5.63 15.84 -24.59
CA HIS A 272 6.27 15.50 -23.32
C HIS A 272 6.94 14.13 -23.45
N PRO A 273 8.25 14.00 -23.11
CA PRO A 273 8.92 12.71 -23.20
C PRO A 273 8.27 11.72 -22.24
N SER A 274 8.16 10.46 -22.66
CA SER A 274 7.78 9.40 -21.72
C SER A 274 8.83 9.29 -20.60
N PRO A 275 8.49 8.74 -19.42
CA PRO A 275 9.46 8.57 -18.34
C PRO A 275 10.72 7.81 -18.77
N GLN A 276 10.57 6.84 -19.69
CA GLN A 276 11.63 6.03 -20.27
C GLN A 276 12.55 6.81 -21.22
N GLU A 277 12.09 7.95 -21.75
CA GLU A 277 12.81 8.81 -22.70
C GLU A 277 13.27 10.14 -22.07
N ASN A 278 13.00 10.33 -20.77
CA ASN A 278 13.36 11.54 -20.05
C ASN A 278 14.86 11.57 -19.71
N ALA A 279 15.66 12.02 -20.67
CA ALA A 279 17.12 12.07 -20.57
C ALA A 279 17.61 12.84 -19.33
N ASP A 280 16.97 13.96 -18.98
CA ASP A 280 17.34 14.78 -17.82
C ASP A 280 17.21 13.99 -16.51
N ALA A 281 16.07 13.31 -16.31
CA ALA A 281 15.85 12.49 -15.12
C ALA A 281 16.79 11.28 -15.09
N LEU A 282 16.96 10.60 -16.23
CA LEU A 282 17.77 9.39 -16.31
C LEU A 282 19.26 9.66 -16.09
N ARG A 283 19.78 10.81 -16.52
CA ARG A 283 21.18 11.21 -16.24
C ARG A 283 21.46 11.29 -14.75
N PHE A 284 20.56 11.87 -13.95
CA PHE A 284 20.72 11.88 -12.49
C PHE A 284 20.72 10.47 -11.92
N PHE A 285 19.79 9.62 -12.38
CA PHE A 285 19.71 8.24 -11.91
C PHE A 285 20.98 7.44 -12.23
N ASP A 286 21.54 7.60 -13.43
CA ASP A 286 22.75 6.91 -13.88
C ASP A 286 23.98 7.28 -13.06
N GLU A 287 24.14 8.57 -12.73
CA GLU A 287 25.21 9.03 -11.85
C GLU A 287 25.09 8.41 -10.45
N GLY A 288 23.86 8.23 -9.96
CA GLY A 288 23.57 7.54 -8.70
C GLY A 288 23.91 6.05 -8.77
N ARG A 289 23.44 5.36 -9.82
CA ARG A 289 23.73 3.93 -10.09
C ARG A 289 25.23 3.66 -10.21
N THR A 290 25.98 4.60 -10.81
CA THR A 290 27.44 4.48 -10.96
C THR A 290 28.16 4.56 -9.62
N ARG A 291 27.73 5.48 -8.75
CA ARG A 291 28.37 5.71 -7.43
C ARG A 291 28.02 4.64 -6.41
N ILE A 292 26.76 4.19 -6.37
CA ILE A 292 26.31 3.22 -5.35
C ILE A 292 27.08 1.90 -5.43
N GLY A 293 27.68 1.56 -6.58
CA GLY A 293 28.47 0.34 -6.76
C GLY A 293 29.59 0.17 -5.73
N TYR A 294 30.19 1.26 -5.25
CA TYR A 294 31.22 1.25 -4.20
C TYR A 294 30.66 1.21 -2.78
N LEU A 295 29.36 1.48 -2.61
CA LEU A 295 28.68 1.68 -1.33
C LEU A 295 27.66 0.55 -1.03
N LEU A 296 27.62 -0.51 -1.84
CA LEU A 296 26.62 -1.58 -1.74
C LEU A 296 26.64 -2.34 -0.39
N ALA A 297 27.73 -2.26 0.35
CA ALA A 297 27.88 -2.93 1.65
C ALA A 297 27.40 -2.08 2.84
N GLU A 298 27.11 -0.80 2.63
CA GLU A 298 26.61 0.09 3.67
C GLU A 298 25.20 -0.33 4.13
N GLN A 299 24.91 -0.14 5.41
CA GLN A 299 23.65 -0.58 6.04
C GLN A 299 23.04 0.52 6.93
N ASP A 300 23.27 1.78 6.56
CA ASP A 300 22.72 2.93 7.28
C ASP A 300 21.33 3.34 6.75
N LEU A 301 20.80 4.41 7.35
CA LEU A 301 19.48 4.94 7.05
C LEU A 301 19.42 5.48 5.61
N GLU A 302 20.43 6.23 5.22
CA GLU A 302 20.56 6.88 3.93
C GLU A 302 20.71 5.86 2.78
N THR A 303 21.39 4.73 3.02
CA THR A 303 21.44 3.59 2.10
C THR A 303 20.07 2.96 1.91
N CYS A 304 19.33 2.76 2.99
CA CYS A 304 17.98 2.24 2.89
C CYS A 304 17.03 3.20 2.13
N GLN A 305 17.13 4.51 2.42
CA GLN A 305 16.40 5.56 1.70
C GLN A 305 16.75 5.58 0.22
N TYR A 306 18.03 5.49 -0.13
CA TYR A 306 18.48 5.41 -1.52
C TYR A 306 17.81 4.25 -2.25
N PHE A 307 17.81 3.04 -1.67
CA PHE A 307 17.22 1.87 -2.30
C PHE A 307 15.70 2.02 -2.48
N LEU A 308 14.98 2.60 -1.51
CA LEU A 308 13.55 2.88 -1.65
C LEU A 308 13.26 3.89 -2.77
N LEU A 309 14.07 4.94 -2.92
CA LEU A 309 13.92 5.91 -4.00
C LEU A 309 14.31 5.33 -5.36
N SER A 310 15.41 4.57 -5.45
CA SER A 310 15.81 3.86 -6.67
C SER A 310 14.71 2.91 -7.15
N ALA A 311 14.11 2.19 -6.21
CA ALA A 311 12.98 1.33 -6.50
C ALA A 311 11.76 2.12 -7.03
N THR A 312 11.53 3.34 -6.55
CA THR A 312 10.46 4.22 -7.05
C THR A 312 10.74 4.66 -8.48
N VAL A 313 11.99 4.98 -8.81
CA VAL A 313 12.41 5.28 -10.20
C VAL A 313 12.13 4.07 -11.10
N TYR A 314 12.58 2.88 -10.73
CA TYR A 314 12.31 1.67 -11.52
C TYR A 314 10.82 1.36 -11.70
N ALA A 315 10.00 1.65 -10.68
CA ALA A 315 8.56 1.48 -10.75
C ALA A 315 7.92 2.42 -11.80
N VAL A 316 8.31 3.70 -11.83
CA VAL A 316 7.89 4.67 -12.85
C VAL A 316 8.37 4.25 -14.25
N LEU A 317 9.58 3.68 -14.34
CA LEU A 317 10.13 3.14 -15.60
C LEU A 317 9.54 1.80 -16.04
N LEU A 318 8.60 1.22 -15.26
CA LEU A 318 7.97 -0.07 -15.51
C LEU A 318 8.98 -1.23 -15.56
N ARG A 319 9.91 -1.26 -14.60
CA ARG A 319 10.96 -2.27 -14.42
C ARG A 319 10.79 -3.04 -13.10
N PRO A 320 9.83 -3.99 -13.04
CA PRO A 320 9.42 -4.61 -11.78
C PRO A 320 10.51 -5.47 -11.13
N LEU A 321 11.35 -6.19 -11.88
CA LEU A 321 12.39 -7.00 -11.24
C LEU A 321 13.52 -6.16 -10.64
N GLU A 322 13.89 -5.06 -11.28
CA GLU A 322 14.84 -4.10 -10.73
C GLU A 322 14.24 -3.32 -9.56
N GLU A 323 12.97 -2.92 -9.66
CA GLU A 323 12.21 -2.38 -8.53
C GLU A 323 12.29 -3.33 -7.33
N TRP A 324 11.99 -4.61 -7.53
CA TRP A 324 12.05 -5.62 -6.47
C TRP A 324 13.46 -5.82 -5.93
N ALA A 325 14.49 -5.82 -6.78
CA ALA A 325 15.88 -5.95 -6.34
C ALA A 325 16.27 -4.80 -5.39
N MET A 326 15.84 -3.57 -5.69
CA MET A 326 16.05 -2.41 -4.83
C MET A 326 15.21 -2.48 -3.55
N ILE A 327 13.92 -2.85 -3.63
CA ILE A 327 13.07 -3.05 -2.45
C ILE A 327 13.67 -4.09 -1.51
N ARG A 328 14.17 -5.21 -2.05
CA ARG A 328 14.78 -6.28 -1.26
C ARG A 328 15.95 -5.76 -0.44
N GLN A 329 16.83 -4.94 -1.03
CA GLN A 329 17.94 -4.37 -0.26
C GLN A 329 17.45 -3.45 0.86
N ALA A 330 16.47 -2.60 0.57
CA ALA A 330 15.85 -1.78 1.61
C ALA A 330 15.23 -2.64 2.72
N CYS A 331 14.56 -3.76 2.39
CA CYS A 331 13.98 -4.67 3.37
C CYS A 331 15.04 -5.33 4.26
N MET A 332 16.16 -5.76 3.70
CA MET A 332 17.25 -6.40 4.46
C MET A 332 17.91 -5.41 5.43
N ILE A 333 18.20 -4.19 4.97
CA ILE A 333 18.74 -3.12 5.83
C ILE A 333 17.70 -2.74 6.89
N SER A 334 16.44 -2.58 6.52
CA SER A 334 15.38 -2.25 7.48
C SER A 334 15.21 -3.32 8.55
N ALA A 335 15.28 -4.61 8.18
CA ALA A 335 15.19 -5.72 9.13
C ALA A 335 16.36 -5.73 10.13
N SER A 336 17.56 -5.30 9.74
CA SER A 336 18.73 -5.27 10.64
C SER A 336 18.55 -4.26 11.78
N PHE A 337 17.86 -3.13 11.53
CA PHE A 337 17.53 -2.13 12.54
C PHE A 337 16.66 -2.69 13.67
N TRP A 338 15.77 -3.63 13.37
CA TRP A 338 14.79 -4.20 14.32
C TRP A 338 15.21 -5.54 14.90
N SER A 339 16.13 -6.25 14.24
CA SER A 339 16.65 -7.54 14.71
C SER A 339 17.81 -7.36 15.70
N SER A 340 18.54 -6.26 15.59
CA SER A 340 19.61 -5.91 16.50
C SER A 340 19.02 -5.17 17.70
N ASN A 341 19.31 -5.61 18.93
CA ASN A 341 18.94 -4.88 20.16
C ASN A 341 19.76 -3.57 20.24
N HIS A 342 19.38 -2.56 19.45
CA HIS A 342 19.90 -1.22 19.60
C HIS A 342 18.96 -0.44 20.51
N ASP A 343 19.46 -0.07 21.70
CA ASP A 343 18.88 1.00 22.51
C ASP A 343 19.13 2.34 21.79
N THR A 344 18.43 2.58 20.68
CA THR A 344 18.39 3.91 20.05
C THR A 344 17.51 4.81 20.91
N SER A 345 18.15 5.59 21.79
CA SER A 345 17.48 6.62 22.60
C SER A 345 16.95 7.78 21.74
N ASP A 346 17.43 7.90 20.50
CA ASP A 346 16.98 8.92 19.55
C ASP A 346 15.60 8.58 18.95
N SER A 347 14.59 9.24 19.50
CA SER A 347 13.20 9.10 19.06
C SER A 347 12.97 9.50 17.59
N TYR A 348 13.79 10.40 17.04
CA TYR A 348 13.70 10.81 15.64
C TYR A 348 14.22 9.72 14.72
N CYS A 349 15.41 9.19 14.99
CA CYS A 349 16.00 8.10 14.21
C CYS A 349 15.08 6.86 14.18
N VAL A 350 14.54 6.47 15.33
CA VAL A 350 13.57 5.35 15.41
C VAL A 350 12.31 5.65 14.61
N ASP A 351 11.83 6.89 14.58
CA ASP A 351 10.69 7.27 13.75
C ASP A 351 10.99 7.12 12.26
N MET A 352 12.17 7.55 11.81
CA MET A 352 12.59 7.40 10.43
C MET A 352 12.74 5.92 10.02
N GLN A 353 13.29 5.09 10.90
CA GLN A 353 13.35 3.63 10.71
C GLN A 353 11.95 3.01 10.57
N ARG A 354 10.95 3.49 11.31
CA ARG A 354 9.55 3.06 11.13
C ARG A 354 9.00 3.47 9.77
N ARG A 355 9.24 4.72 9.33
CA ARG A 355 8.78 5.18 8.00
C ARG A 355 9.37 4.32 6.88
N ILE A 356 10.65 4.02 6.96
CA ILE A 356 11.34 3.13 6.01
C ILE A 356 10.75 1.71 6.06
N PHE A 357 10.59 1.14 7.24
CA PHE A 357 10.02 -0.20 7.43
C PHE A 357 8.66 -0.33 6.73
N TRP A 358 7.73 0.58 7.01
CA TRP A 358 6.38 0.52 6.46
C TRP A 358 6.36 0.81 4.95
N ASN A 359 7.21 1.70 4.44
CA ASN A 359 7.36 1.91 2.99
C ASN A 359 7.90 0.66 2.28
N ALA A 360 8.96 0.06 2.82
CA ALA A 360 9.56 -1.16 2.29
C ALA A 360 8.55 -2.32 2.27
N LEU A 361 7.88 -2.57 3.40
CA LEU A 361 6.91 -3.65 3.54
C LEU A 361 5.69 -3.46 2.62
N MET A 362 5.16 -2.25 2.52
CA MET A 362 4.03 -1.98 1.61
C MET A 362 4.39 -2.23 0.15
N ARG A 363 5.59 -1.83 -0.29
CA ARG A 363 6.02 -2.02 -1.68
C ARG A 363 6.43 -3.46 -1.99
N GLU A 364 7.11 -4.13 -1.05
CA GLU A 364 7.49 -5.54 -1.20
C GLU A 364 6.26 -6.43 -1.41
N THR A 365 5.22 -6.24 -0.59
CA THR A 365 4.01 -7.07 -0.70
C THR A 365 3.32 -6.98 -2.06
N ILE A 366 3.24 -5.79 -2.66
CA ILE A 366 2.62 -5.61 -3.98
C ILE A 366 3.34 -6.44 -5.04
N ILE A 367 4.67 -6.32 -5.11
CA ILE A 367 5.44 -6.94 -6.19
C ILE A 367 5.66 -8.43 -5.97
N THR A 368 5.88 -8.86 -4.72
CA THR A 368 6.06 -10.27 -4.39
C THR A 368 4.78 -11.07 -4.56
N ASP A 369 3.62 -10.47 -4.27
CA ASP A 369 2.34 -11.17 -4.47
C ASP A 369 1.97 -11.28 -5.95
N GLU A 370 2.28 -10.28 -6.77
CA GLU A 370 1.95 -10.31 -8.20
C GLU A 370 2.89 -11.20 -9.01
N LEU A 371 4.20 -11.10 -8.78
CA LEU A 371 5.21 -11.90 -9.48
C LEU A 371 5.54 -13.21 -8.77
N GLU A 372 4.93 -13.49 -7.60
CA GLU A 372 5.20 -14.67 -6.76
C GLU A 372 6.68 -14.84 -6.42
N LEU A 373 7.33 -13.70 -6.15
CA LEU A 373 8.76 -13.63 -5.82
C LEU A 373 9.00 -13.99 -4.35
N PRO A 374 10.22 -14.46 -3.99
CA PRO A 374 10.61 -14.66 -2.60
C PRO A 374 10.47 -13.39 -1.77
N ARG A 375 9.87 -13.53 -0.58
CA ARG A 375 9.71 -12.46 0.40
C ARG A 375 10.89 -12.37 1.36
N SER A 376 11.17 -11.16 1.83
CA SER A 376 12.09 -10.89 2.93
C SER A 376 11.46 -11.26 4.30
N PRO A 377 12.27 -11.36 5.37
CA PRO A 377 11.77 -11.57 6.74
C PRO A 377 11.05 -10.33 7.33
N LEU A 378 10.97 -9.22 6.59
CA LEU A 378 10.39 -7.96 7.08
C LEU A 378 8.92 -8.13 7.52
N GLN A 379 8.18 -9.01 6.84
CA GLN A 379 6.80 -9.35 7.16
C GLN A 379 6.63 -9.96 8.57
N ASP A 380 7.63 -10.70 9.06
CA ASP A 380 7.57 -11.34 10.38
C ASP A 380 7.75 -10.32 11.52
N LEU A 381 8.35 -9.16 11.21
CA LEU A 381 8.59 -8.07 12.13
C LEU A 381 7.41 -7.09 12.23
N GLU A 382 6.37 -7.25 11.41
CA GLU A 382 5.21 -6.33 11.36
C GLU A 382 4.57 -6.11 12.74
N GLY A 383 4.49 -7.16 13.56
CA GLY A 383 3.92 -7.07 14.92
C GLY A 383 4.82 -6.37 15.94
N LEU A 384 6.11 -6.18 15.63
CA LEU A 384 7.10 -5.56 16.52
C LEU A 384 7.30 -4.07 16.21
N VAL A 385 7.14 -3.68 14.94
CA VAL A 385 7.38 -2.31 14.50
C VAL A 385 6.13 -1.47 14.65
N SER A 386 6.14 -0.53 15.60
CA SER A 386 5.03 0.41 15.74
C SER A 386 4.95 1.39 14.57
N LEU A 387 3.79 2.04 14.42
CA LEU A 387 3.57 3.03 13.37
C LEU A 387 4.44 4.28 13.51
N PRO A 388 4.76 4.95 12.39
CA PRO A 388 5.39 6.26 12.43
C PRO A 388 4.54 7.28 13.20
N LYS A 389 5.20 8.09 14.00
CA LYS A 389 4.65 9.23 14.73
C LYS A 389 4.95 10.56 14.04
N PHE A 390 5.80 10.55 13.02
CA PHE A 390 6.27 11.73 12.30
C PHE A 390 6.97 12.72 13.22
N VAL A 391 7.94 12.23 13.99
CA VAL A 391 8.74 13.05 14.90
C VAL A 391 9.53 14.07 14.07
N PRO A 392 9.44 15.39 14.36
CA PRO A 392 10.18 16.40 13.61
C PRO A 392 11.67 16.31 13.92
N TYR A 393 12.50 16.73 12.96
CA TYR A 393 13.94 16.72 13.12
C TYR A 393 14.44 17.75 14.15
N SER A 394 13.86 18.96 14.14
CA SER A 394 14.11 19.96 15.18
C SER A 394 12.83 20.51 15.80
N ASP A 395 12.93 20.89 17.07
CA ASP A 395 11.82 21.48 17.84
C ASP A 395 11.35 22.84 17.27
N LYS A 396 12.15 23.50 16.43
CA LYS A 396 11.88 24.87 15.94
C LYS A 396 10.63 24.99 15.08
N ARG A 397 10.15 23.88 14.49
CA ARG A 397 8.92 23.84 13.65
C ARG A 397 7.79 23.03 14.26
N ALA A 398 7.96 22.44 15.44
CA ALA A 398 6.91 21.64 16.08
C ALA A 398 5.61 22.46 16.32
N ASP A 399 5.76 23.77 16.55
CA ASP A 399 4.65 24.67 16.92
C ASP A 399 3.83 25.21 15.73
N GLN A 400 4.27 25.05 14.47
CA GLN A 400 3.56 25.64 13.31
C GLN A 400 2.69 24.66 12.53
N GLY A 401 2.65 23.38 12.92
CA GLY A 401 2.02 22.32 12.14
C GLY A 401 2.80 22.02 10.85
N SER A 402 2.88 20.75 10.46
CA SER A 402 3.51 20.39 9.18
C SER A 402 2.51 20.60 8.05
N PRO A 403 2.87 21.27 6.93
CA PRO A 403 2.01 21.30 5.74
C PRO A 403 1.73 19.90 5.19
N ASP A 404 2.51 18.89 5.61
CA ASP A 404 2.37 17.50 5.18
C ASP A 404 1.54 16.63 6.13
N GLU A 405 0.95 17.21 7.19
CA GLU A 405 0.21 16.44 8.21
C GLU A 405 -1.00 15.69 7.63
N TYR A 406 -1.70 16.29 6.67
CA TYR A 406 -2.75 15.64 5.89
C TYR A 406 -2.24 14.36 5.20
N TYR A 407 -1.06 14.44 4.57
CA TYR A 407 -0.46 13.33 3.84
C TYR A 407 0.11 12.25 4.77
N HIS A 408 0.64 12.63 5.93
CA HIS A 408 1.02 11.69 6.99
C HIS A 408 -0.19 10.86 7.46
N CYS A 409 -1.35 11.52 7.59
CA CYS A 409 -2.58 10.83 7.96
C CYS A 409 -3.07 9.87 6.86
N HIS A 410 -3.01 10.28 5.59
CA HIS A 410 -3.24 9.39 4.44
C HIS A 410 -2.32 8.18 4.45
N TYR A 411 -1.02 8.38 4.70
CA TYR A 411 -0.04 7.30 4.76
C TYR A 411 -0.36 6.29 5.87
N LEU A 412 -0.76 6.75 7.07
CA LEU A 412 -1.22 5.85 8.13
C LEU A 412 -2.50 5.09 7.76
N ALA A 413 -3.44 5.75 7.09
CA ALA A 413 -4.66 5.11 6.59
C ALA A 413 -4.35 4.01 5.57
N GLN A 414 -3.35 4.22 4.70
CA GLN A 414 -2.85 3.21 3.77
C GLN A 414 -2.23 1.99 4.49
N ILE A 415 -1.46 2.21 5.57
CA ILE A 415 -0.92 1.10 6.38
C ILE A 415 -2.07 0.28 6.99
N ALA A 416 -3.09 0.93 7.54
CA ALA A 416 -4.23 0.25 8.16
C ALA A 416 -4.97 -0.68 7.18
N VAL A 417 -5.33 -0.17 5.99
CA VAL A 417 -6.01 -1.00 4.99
C VAL A 417 -5.10 -2.11 4.47
N ARG A 418 -3.78 -1.89 4.39
CA ARG A 418 -2.81 -2.93 4.00
C ARG A 418 -2.76 -4.09 5.00
N ILE A 419 -2.95 -3.85 6.30
CA ILE A 419 -3.07 -4.94 7.29
C ILE A 419 -4.32 -5.79 7.00
N ILE A 420 -5.45 -5.16 6.66
CA ILE A 420 -6.67 -5.87 6.26
C ILE A 420 -6.43 -6.67 4.97
N MET A 421 -5.78 -6.07 3.96
CA MET A 421 -5.40 -6.75 2.71
C MET A 421 -4.50 -7.97 2.94
N THR A 422 -3.55 -7.87 3.86
CA THR A 422 -2.66 -8.97 4.24
C THR A 422 -3.46 -10.13 4.82
N ARG A 423 -4.45 -9.84 5.69
CA ARG A 423 -5.36 -10.85 6.23
C ARG A 423 -6.28 -11.44 5.16
N ILE A 424 -6.80 -10.62 4.23
CA ILE A 424 -7.58 -11.08 3.08
C ILE A 424 -6.78 -12.13 2.31
N ARG A 425 -5.52 -11.83 1.95
CA ARG A 425 -4.63 -12.78 1.29
C ARG A 425 -4.45 -14.05 2.12
N ASP A 426 -4.02 -13.91 3.37
CA ASP A 426 -3.60 -15.06 4.17
C ASP A 426 -4.77 -16.00 4.54
N GLU A 427 -5.95 -15.46 4.82
CA GLU A 427 -7.10 -16.26 5.28
C GLU A 427 -7.97 -16.76 4.12
N LEU A 428 -8.21 -15.94 3.07
CA LEU A 428 -9.09 -16.35 1.97
C LEU A 428 -8.38 -17.15 0.88
N PHE A 429 -7.09 -16.92 0.63
CA PHE A 429 -6.36 -17.60 -0.44
C PHE A 429 -5.57 -18.83 0.03
N TYR A 430 -5.12 -18.86 1.30
CA TYR A 430 -4.30 -19.98 1.80
C TYR A 430 -5.03 -20.95 2.76
N ASN A 431 -6.07 -20.55 3.48
CA ASN A 431 -6.72 -21.41 4.50
C ASN A 431 -7.99 -22.10 3.99
N ASN A 432 -9.03 -21.34 3.63
CA ASN A 432 -10.18 -21.74 2.78
C ASN A 432 -11.18 -20.57 2.72
N PRO A 433 -11.69 -20.16 1.55
CA PRO A 433 -12.71 -19.11 1.49
C PRO A 433 -14.04 -19.59 2.07
N SER A 434 -14.69 -18.74 2.87
CA SER A 434 -16.05 -18.98 3.35
C SER A 434 -16.84 -17.67 3.37
N VAL A 435 -18.15 -17.76 3.14
CA VAL A 435 -19.04 -16.59 3.18
C VAL A 435 -18.95 -15.85 4.52
N TYR A 436 -18.84 -16.58 5.63
CA TYR A 436 -18.69 -15.97 6.96
C TYR A 436 -17.41 -15.12 7.05
N LEU A 437 -16.28 -15.67 6.62
CA LEU A 437 -15.00 -14.95 6.64
C LEU A 437 -15.01 -13.76 5.68
N ALA A 438 -15.61 -13.90 4.50
CA ALA A 438 -15.73 -12.82 3.52
C ALA A 438 -16.56 -11.64 4.06
N GLU A 439 -17.70 -11.91 4.68
CA GLU A 439 -18.53 -10.87 5.30
C GLU A 439 -17.86 -10.24 6.52
N GLU A 440 -17.13 -11.02 7.32
CA GLU A 440 -16.34 -10.48 8.44
C GLU A 440 -15.24 -9.52 7.93
N LEU A 441 -14.46 -9.92 6.92
CA LEU A 441 -13.42 -9.08 6.33
C LEU A 441 -14.00 -7.83 5.67
N HIS A 442 -15.15 -7.96 5.00
CA HIS A 442 -15.88 -6.82 4.46
C HIS A 442 -16.32 -5.86 5.57
N HIS A 443 -16.88 -6.38 6.67
CA HIS A 443 -17.27 -5.55 7.81
C HIS A 443 -16.09 -4.79 8.41
N GLN A 444 -14.92 -5.44 8.54
CA GLN A 444 -13.71 -4.78 9.05
C GLN A 444 -13.21 -3.68 8.10
N LEU A 445 -13.33 -3.88 6.79
CA LEU A 445 -13.00 -2.85 5.80
C LEU A 445 -13.95 -1.65 5.87
N GLU A 446 -15.25 -1.89 6.04
CA GLU A 446 -16.24 -0.81 6.25
C GLU A 446 -16.00 -0.07 7.58
N GLN A 447 -15.68 -0.81 8.66
CA GLN A 447 -15.31 -0.20 9.93
C GLN A 447 -14.09 0.72 9.77
N TRP A 448 -13.06 0.26 9.07
CA TRP A 448 -11.90 1.08 8.74
C TRP A 448 -12.30 2.37 8.00
N ARG A 449 -13.08 2.27 6.92
CA ARG A 449 -13.56 3.44 6.15
C ARG A 449 -14.35 4.40 7.04
N SER A 450 -15.25 3.88 7.86
CA SER A 450 -16.07 4.64 8.81
C SER A 450 -15.29 5.28 9.96
N SER A 451 -14.03 4.92 10.14
CA SER A 451 -13.14 5.44 11.18
C SER A 451 -12.14 6.47 10.66
N LEU A 452 -12.09 6.68 9.34
CA LEU A 452 -11.22 7.68 8.72
C LEU A 452 -11.57 9.10 9.21
N PRO A 453 -10.59 10.01 9.30
CA PRO A 453 -10.83 11.41 9.64
C PRO A 453 -11.82 12.06 8.68
N ARG A 454 -12.53 13.10 9.13
CA ARG A 454 -13.55 13.76 8.30
C ARG A 454 -12.98 14.28 6.97
N SER A 455 -11.88 15.03 7.02
CA SER A 455 -11.22 15.56 5.82
C SER A 455 -10.85 14.47 4.82
N ILE A 456 -10.23 13.38 5.28
CA ILE A 456 -9.87 12.24 4.42
C ILE A 456 -11.10 11.52 3.88
N ARG A 457 -12.15 11.36 4.70
CA ARG A 457 -13.38 10.66 4.31
C ARG A 457 -14.17 11.45 3.27
N ASP A 458 -14.25 12.77 3.43
CA ASP A 458 -14.94 13.64 2.49
C ASP A 458 -14.24 13.60 1.12
N ASP A 459 -12.90 13.66 1.10
CA ASP A 459 -12.11 13.51 -0.13
C ASP A 459 -12.24 12.09 -0.73
N PHE A 460 -12.27 11.06 0.12
CA PHE A 460 -12.44 9.66 -0.30
C PHE A 460 -13.77 9.44 -1.05
N ASP A 461 -14.81 10.21 -0.74
CA ASP A 461 -16.12 10.11 -1.40
C ASP A 461 -16.27 11.10 -2.57
N SER A 462 -15.26 11.95 -2.81
CA SER A 462 -15.28 13.00 -3.84
C SER A 462 -14.76 12.51 -5.21
N ASP A 463 -15.12 13.24 -6.27
CA ASP A 463 -14.55 13.04 -7.60
C ASP A 463 -13.19 13.74 -7.73
N SER A 464 -12.23 13.02 -8.31
CA SER A 464 -10.87 13.47 -8.57
C SER A 464 -10.76 14.75 -9.40
N SER A 465 -11.82 15.15 -10.12
CA SER A 465 -11.89 16.37 -10.91
C SER A 465 -11.79 17.65 -10.09
N SER A 466 -12.14 17.61 -8.80
CA SER A 466 -12.10 18.76 -7.88
C SER A 466 -10.69 19.07 -7.36
N HIS A 467 -9.75 18.13 -7.47
CA HIS A 467 -8.43 18.26 -6.87
C HIS A 467 -7.56 19.29 -7.60
N GLU A 468 -6.83 20.10 -6.83
CA GLU A 468 -5.98 21.19 -7.35
C GLU A 468 -4.47 20.86 -7.36
N HIS A 469 -4.06 19.71 -6.81
CA HIS A 469 -2.65 19.34 -6.69
C HIS A 469 -2.37 17.86 -7.04
N PRO A 470 -1.28 17.53 -7.76
CA PRO A 470 -0.91 16.15 -8.09
C PRO A 470 -0.87 15.21 -6.88
N SER A 471 -0.14 15.57 -5.81
CA SER A 471 -0.03 14.70 -4.63
C SER A 471 -1.33 14.53 -3.86
N HIS A 472 -2.23 15.51 -3.88
CA HIS A 472 -3.56 15.33 -3.31
C HIS A 472 -4.36 14.30 -4.12
N THR A 473 -4.37 14.44 -5.45
CA THR A 473 -5.01 13.46 -6.35
C THR A 473 -4.46 12.06 -6.16
N VAL A 474 -3.14 11.88 -6.13
CA VAL A 474 -2.55 10.56 -5.97
C VAL A 474 -2.79 9.98 -4.58
N ALA A 475 -2.73 10.78 -3.50
CA ALA A 475 -3.00 10.31 -2.15
C ALA A 475 -4.43 9.76 -2.01
N VAL A 476 -5.43 10.54 -2.44
CA VAL A 476 -6.84 10.15 -2.42
C VAL A 476 -7.07 8.91 -3.29
N ALA A 477 -6.56 8.93 -4.53
CA ALA A 477 -6.72 7.82 -5.47
C ALA A 477 -6.09 6.52 -4.93
N MET A 478 -4.91 6.58 -4.31
CA MET A 478 -4.28 5.39 -3.71
C MET A 478 -5.12 4.80 -2.58
N LEU A 479 -5.70 5.65 -1.73
CA LEU A 479 -6.55 5.21 -0.63
C LEU A 479 -7.85 4.57 -1.13
N GLN A 480 -8.54 5.23 -2.06
CA GLN A 480 -9.74 4.73 -2.74
C GLN A 480 -9.46 3.38 -3.43
N THR A 481 -8.38 3.30 -4.21
CA THR A 481 -7.98 2.08 -4.91
C THR A 481 -7.74 0.94 -3.94
N ARG A 482 -7.01 1.16 -2.83
CA ARG A 482 -6.77 0.09 -1.83
C ARG A 482 -8.07 -0.44 -1.22
N TYR A 483 -9.04 0.42 -0.95
CA TYR A 483 -10.36 -0.01 -0.47
C TYR A 483 -11.08 -0.88 -1.49
N TRP A 484 -11.24 -0.39 -2.72
CA TRP A 484 -11.97 -1.11 -3.77
C TRP A 484 -11.26 -2.39 -4.21
N VAL A 485 -9.93 -2.38 -4.29
CA VAL A 485 -9.12 -3.58 -4.55
C VAL A 485 -9.25 -4.60 -3.41
N SER A 486 -9.32 -4.16 -2.15
CA SER A 486 -9.61 -5.06 -1.02
C SER A 486 -10.97 -5.73 -1.16
N MET A 487 -12.00 -4.96 -1.53
CA MET A 487 -13.34 -5.46 -1.82
C MET A 487 -13.35 -6.49 -2.95
N TYR A 488 -12.60 -6.23 -4.02
CA TYR A 488 -12.41 -7.17 -5.12
C TYR A 488 -11.73 -8.46 -4.65
N HIS A 489 -10.65 -8.38 -3.87
CA HIS A 489 -9.94 -9.57 -3.40
C HIS A 489 -10.74 -10.40 -2.38
N ILE A 490 -11.64 -9.78 -1.60
CA ILE A 490 -12.57 -10.52 -0.72
C ILE A 490 -13.46 -11.46 -1.56
N GLY A 491 -13.96 -10.99 -2.69
CA GLY A 491 -14.88 -11.77 -3.52
C GLY A 491 -14.23 -12.64 -4.59
N ARG A 492 -12.96 -12.41 -4.94
CA ARG A 492 -12.28 -13.15 -6.03
C ARG A 492 -12.29 -14.68 -5.88
N PRO A 493 -12.09 -15.29 -4.68
CA PRO A 493 -12.24 -16.74 -4.53
C PRO A 493 -13.64 -17.27 -4.90
N PHE A 494 -14.68 -16.46 -4.68
CA PHE A 494 -16.06 -16.78 -5.05
C PHE A 494 -16.28 -16.62 -6.55
N LEU A 495 -15.58 -15.67 -7.19
CA LEU A 495 -15.58 -15.55 -8.65
C LEU A 495 -14.94 -16.79 -9.31
N TYR A 496 -13.87 -17.34 -8.73
CA TYR A 496 -13.30 -18.62 -9.17
C TYR A 496 -14.30 -19.77 -9.03
N LYS A 497 -14.98 -19.87 -7.89
CA LYS A 497 -16.08 -20.83 -7.71
C LYS A 497 -17.17 -20.63 -8.78
N ALA A 498 -17.51 -19.39 -9.12
CA ALA A 498 -18.55 -19.11 -10.09
C ALA A 498 -18.23 -19.58 -11.51
N ILE A 499 -16.97 -19.45 -11.94
CA ILE A 499 -16.56 -19.87 -13.28
C ILE A 499 -16.17 -21.35 -13.39
N THR A 500 -15.84 -22.00 -12.27
CA THR A 500 -15.41 -23.42 -12.24
C THR A 500 -16.50 -24.39 -11.79
N ASN A 501 -17.32 -23.99 -10.81
CA ASN A 501 -18.38 -24.83 -10.25
C ASN A 501 -19.67 -24.02 -10.00
N PRO A 502 -20.36 -23.59 -11.09
CA PRO A 502 -21.56 -22.76 -10.98
C PRO A 502 -22.73 -23.47 -10.28
N ALA A 503 -22.79 -24.80 -10.33
CA ALA A 503 -23.85 -25.59 -9.71
C ALA A 503 -23.87 -25.45 -8.18
N GLU A 504 -22.72 -25.23 -7.54
CA GLU A 504 -22.59 -25.10 -6.08
C GLU A 504 -22.75 -23.66 -5.57
N LEU A 505 -23.05 -22.69 -6.45
CA LEU A 505 -23.24 -21.31 -6.04
C LEU A 505 -24.50 -21.14 -5.20
N THR A 506 -24.32 -20.57 -4.01
CA THR A 506 -25.39 -20.08 -3.16
C THR A 506 -25.77 -18.65 -3.52
N SER A 507 -26.92 -18.17 -3.03
CA SER A 507 -27.32 -16.76 -3.19
C SER A 507 -26.31 -15.78 -2.59
N LYS A 508 -25.69 -16.15 -1.47
CA LYS A 508 -24.66 -15.33 -0.81
C LYS A 508 -23.36 -15.30 -1.60
N ASP A 509 -22.96 -16.40 -2.23
CA ASP A 509 -21.80 -16.42 -3.13
C ASP A 509 -22.01 -15.42 -4.27
N LEU A 510 -23.20 -15.43 -4.89
CA LEU A 510 -23.56 -14.51 -5.97
C LEU A 510 -23.54 -13.04 -5.54
N GLU A 511 -24.02 -12.73 -4.33
CA GLU A 511 -23.99 -11.37 -3.77
C GLU A 511 -22.55 -10.88 -3.59
N ILE A 512 -21.67 -11.73 -3.02
CA ILE A 512 -20.25 -11.44 -2.86
C ILE A 512 -19.59 -11.21 -4.23
N CYS A 513 -19.88 -12.06 -5.21
CA CYS A 513 -19.36 -11.93 -6.57
C CYS A 513 -19.78 -10.60 -7.24
N LYS A 514 -21.07 -10.23 -7.14
CA LYS A 514 -21.57 -8.96 -7.72
C LYS A 514 -20.89 -7.75 -7.08
N ARG A 515 -20.79 -7.73 -5.75
CA ARG A 515 -20.08 -6.69 -5.00
C ARG A 515 -18.61 -6.59 -5.42
N SER A 516 -17.96 -7.75 -5.62
CA SER A 516 -16.57 -7.85 -6.08
C SER A 516 -16.36 -7.29 -7.48
N MET A 517 -17.26 -7.57 -8.42
CA MET A 517 -17.14 -7.04 -9.79
C MET A 517 -17.47 -5.55 -9.86
N ASN A 518 -18.44 -5.06 -9.08
CA ASN A 518 -18.65 -3.62 -8.94
C ASN A 518 -17.40 -2.91 -8.40
N ALA A 519 -16.74 -3.52 -7.42
CA ALA A 519 -15.48 -3.01 -6.88
C ALA A 519 -14.35 -3.01 -7.93
N ALA A 520 -14.29 -4.04 -8.80
CA ALA A 520 -13.35 -4.12 -9.92
C ALA A 520 -13.49 -2.94 -10.91
N VAL A 521 -14.71 -2.48 -11.16
CA VAL A 521 -14.96 -1.27 -11.99
C VAL A 521 -14.60 0.00 -11.22
N ALA A 522 -15.00 0.09 -9.94
CA ALA A 522 -14.86 1.29 -9.13
C ALA A 522 -13.39 1.70 -8.87
N TRP A 523 -12.49 0.75 -8.59
CA TRP A 523 -11.09 1.10 -8.29
C TRP A 523 -10.37 1.73 -9.49
N PHE A 524 -10.63 1.23 -10.70
CA PHE A 524 -9.98 1.76 -11.90
C PHE A 524 -10.46 3.20 -12.19
N ALA A 525 -11.75 3.46 -12.02
CA ALA A 525 -12.31 4.80 -12.12
C ALA A 525 -11.71 5.76 -11.08
N ALA A 526 -11.57 5.31 -9.83
CA ALA A 526 -10.96 6.11 -8.75
C ALA A 526 -9.49 6.47 -9.04
N TYR A 527 -8.75 5.60 -9.74
CA TYR A 527 -7.34 5.82 -10.04
C TYR A 527 -7.08 6.55 -11.38
N ARG A 528 -8.11 6.77 -12.18
CA ARG A 528 -8.01 7.25 -13.57
C ARG A 528 -7.17 8.52 -13.73
N ARG A 529 -7.42 9.55 -12.92
CA ARG A 529 -6.65 10.82 -13.00
C ARG A 529 -5.20 10.64 -12.57
N ALA A 530 -4.91 9.73 -11.63
CA ALA A 530 -3.54 9.40 -11.27
C ALA A 530 -2.79 8.72 -12.42
N LEU A 531 -3.47 7.86 -13.19
CA LEU A 531 -2.88 7.15 -14.33
C LEU A 531 -2.49 8.05 -15.52
N THR A 532 -3.04 9.25 -15.61
CA THR A 532 -2.58 10.21 -16.64
C THR A 532 -1.20 10.75 -16.32
N MET A 533 -0.86 10.88 -15.03
CA MET A 533 0.44 11.35 -14.53
C MET A 533 1.50 10.25 -14.56
N ARG A 534 1.87 9.80 -15.77
CA ARG A 534 2.83 8.69 -16.00
C ARG A 534 4.20 8.94 -15.37
N SER A 535 4.63 10.19 -15.29
CA SER A 535 5.92 10.55 -14.69
C SER A 535 5.90 10.54 -13.16
N TYR A 536 4.72 10.41 -12.54
CA TYR A 536 4.55 10.43 -11.08
C TYR A 536 4.01 9.11 -10.51
N THR A 537 3.15 8.43 -11.26
CA THR A 537 2.47 7.22 -10.78
C THR A 537 3.38 5.99 -10.88
N HIS A 538 3.72 5.41 -9.73
CA HIS A 538 4.64 4.28 -9.59
C HIS A 538 3.96 2.91 -9.42
N LEU A 539 2.65 2.80 -9.72
CA LEU A 539 1.88 1.56 -9.59
C LEU A 539 1.33 1.04 -10.93
N ILE A 540 1.76 1.60 -12.05
CA ILE A 540 1.20 1.27 -13.38
C ILE A 540 1.35 -0.22 -13.72
N PHE A 541 2.49 -0.85 -13.39
CA PHE A 541 2.65 -2.29 -13.60
C PHE A 541 1.59 -3.10 -12.84
N PHE A 542 1.41 -2.83 -11.55
CA PHE A 542 0.37 -3.45 -10.72
C PHE A 542 -1.03 -3.23 -11.32
N VAL A 543 -1.35 -2.01 -11.75
CA VAL A 543 -2.64 -1.68 -12.37
C VAL A 543 -2.86 -2.54 -13.61
N CYS A 544 -1.89 -2.63 -14.52
CA CYS A 544 -2.00 -3.47 -15.72
C CYS A 544 -2.18 -4.96 -15.37
N SER A 545 -1.47 -5.48 -14.36
CA SER A 545 -1.64 -6.85 -13.89
C SER A 545 -3.05 -7.12 -13.37
N GLN A 546 -3.60 -6.21 -12.54
CA GLN A 546 -4.96 -6.35 -12.02
C GLN A 546 -6.00 -6.26 -13.14
N LEU A 547 -5.83 -5.33 -14.09
CA LEU A 547 -6.71 -5.21 -15.25
C LEU A 547 -6.67 -6.46 -16.13
N PHE A 548 -5.49 -7.02 -16.41
CA PHE A 548 -5.37 -8.28 -17.17
C PHE A 548 -6.24 -9.38 -16.55
N GLY A 549 -6.09 -9.61 -15.25
CA GLY A 549 -6.86 -10.58 -14.51
C GLY A 549 -8.37 -10.31 -14.52
N GLN A 550 -8.79 -9.05 -14.32
CA GLN A 550 -10.20 -8.66 -14.29
C GLN A 550 -10.86 -8.73 -15.69
N LEU A 551 -10.12 -8.39 -16.75
CA LEU A 551 -10.58 -8.51 -18.13
C LEU A 551 -10.80 -9.98 -18.51
N LEU A 552 -9.86 -10.87 -18.17
CA LEU A 552 -10.02 -12.32 -18.35
C LEU A 552 -11.24 -12.86 -17.59
N LEU A 553 -11.38 -12.45 -16.33
CA LEU A 553 -12.49 -12.89 -15.48
C LEU A 553 -13.84 -12.44 -16.04
N THR A 554 -13.93 -11.19 -16.50
CA THR A 554 -15.14 -10.63 -17.10
C THR A 554 -15.49 -11.35 -18.41
N HIS A 555 -14.51 -11.58 -19.28
CA HIS A 555 -14.69 -12.37 -20.50
C HIS A 555 -15.22 -13.78 -20.18
N ARG A 556 -14.66 -14.44 -19.15
CA ARG A 556 -15.11 -15.76 -18.75
C ARG A 556 -16.52 -15.76 -18.17
N LEU A 557 -16.84 -14.80 -17.29
CA LEU A 557 -18.19 -14.66 -16.73
C LEU A 557 -19.26 -14.49 -17.83
N ARG A 558 -18.95 -13.76 -18.90
CA ARG A 558 -19.87 -13.53 -20.04
C ARG A 558 -20.07 -14.76 -20.93
N SER A 559 -19.08 -15.67 -20.99
CA SER A 559 -19.12 -16.87 -21.85
C SER A 559 -19.72 -18.10 -21.18
N VAL A 560 -19.92 -18.09 -19.85
CA VAL A 560 -20.58 -19.19 -19.12
C VAL A 560 -22.07 -19.27 -19.46
N THR A 561 -22.60 -20.49 -19.57
CA THR A 561 -24.02 -20.73 -19.92
C THR A 561 -25.01 -20.44 -18.80
N ASP A 562 -24.57 -20.41 -17.54
CA ASP A 562 -25.41 -20.13 -16.37
C ASP A 562 -25.75 -18.63 -16.27
N ASP A 563 -27.03 -18.28 -16.42
CA ASP A 563 -27.53 -16.90 -16.35
C ASP A 563 -27.23 -16.21 -15.02
N ARG A 564 -27.20 -16.95 -13.91
CA ARG A 564 -26.88 -16.39 -12.60
C ARG A 564 -25.44 -15.89 -12.58
N VAL A 565 -24.52 -16.63 -13.21
CA VAL A 565 -23.11 -16.26 -13.35
C VAL A 565 -22.93 -15.11 -14.31
N ARG A 566 -23.63 -15.10 -15.45
CA ARG A 566 -23.60 -13.96 -16.39
C ARG A 566 -24.08 -12.67 -15.72
N SER A 567 -25.05 -12.75 -14.82
CA SER A 567 -25.57 -11.60 -14.04
C SER A 567 -24.59 -11.02 -13.00
N ILE A 568 -23.42 -11.65 -12.82
CA ILE A 568 -22.36 -11.12 -11.94
C ILE A 568 -21.67 -9.92 -12.57
N ALA A 569 -21.52 -9.91 -13.91
CA ALA A 569 -20.95 -8.79 -14.62
C ALA A 569 -21.84 -7.54 -14.44
N PRO A 570 -21.30 -6.37 -14.06
CA PRO A 570 -22.09 -5.15 -13.87
C PRO A 570 -22.73 -4.68 -15.17
N GLU A 571 -23.85 -3.97 -15.05
CA GLU A 571 -24.43 -3.25 -16.20
C GLU A 571 -23.46 -2.17 -16.69
N GLY A 572 -23.31 -2.00 -18.01
CA GLY A 572 -22.40 -1.02 -18.60
C GLY A 572 -20.91 -1.37 -18.49
N VAL A 573 -20.56 -2.61 -18.14
CA VAL A 573 -19.15 -3.05 -18.02
C VAL A 573 -18.36 -2.89 -19.33
N ASP A 574 -19.02 -2.80 -20.48
CA ASP A 574 -18.38 -2.67 -21.79
C ASP A 574 -17.56 -1.38 -21.93
N ASP A 575 -18.03 -0.24 -21.42
CA ASP A 575 -17.26 1.01 -21.44
C ASP A 575 -15.98 0.88 -20.61
N TRP A 576 -16.09 0.24 -19.44
CA TRP A 576 -14.95 -0.05 -18.59
C TRP A 576 -13.96 -1.03 -19.25
N LEU A 577 -14.45 -2.08 -19.93
CA LEU A 577 -13.60 -3.02 -20.67
C LEU A 577 -12.79 -2.30 -21.74
N HIS A 578 -13.44 -1.44 -22.53
CA HIS A 578 -12.79 -0.65 -23.56
C HIS A 578 -11.72 0.28 -22.99
N GLU A 579 -12.05 1.01 -21.93
CA GLU A 579 -11.14 1.94 -21.29
C GLU A 579 -9.93 1.23 -20.66
N ALA A 580 -10.17 0.17 -19.88
CA ALA A 580 -9.13 -0.62 -19.25
C ALA A 580 -8.17 -1.23 -20.29
N PHE A 581 -8.73 -1.80 -21.36
CA PHE A 581 -7.92 -2.40 -22.41
C PHE A 581 -7.16 -1.35 -23.23
N ALA A 582 -7.76 -0.20 -23.51
CA ALA A 582 -7.08 0.93 -24.14
C ALA A 582 -5.90 1.41 -23.30
N PHE A 583 -6.09 1.57 -21.99
CA PHE A 583 -5.01 1.94 -21.07
C PHE A 583 -3.84 0.94 -21.15
N MET A 584 -4.10 -0.36 -21.06
CA MET A 584 -3.06 -1.40 -21.19
C MET A 584 -2.31 -1.31 -22.53
N LYS A 585 -3.03 -1.08 -23.65
CA LYS A 585 -2.40 -0.90 -24.97
C LYS A 585 -1.44 0.29 -25.01
N THR A 586 -1.77 1.40 -24.36
CA THR A 586 -0.87 2.56 -24.30
C THR A 586 0.38 2.35 -23.42
N THR A 587 0.36 1.32 -22.57
CA THR A 587 1.46 0.97 -21.66
C THR A 587 2.33 -0.18 -22.20
N ALA A 588 1.75 -1.05 -23.03
CA ALA A 588 2.42 -2.21 -23.64
C ALA A 588 3.79 -1.92 -24.29
N PRO A 589 4.04 -0.79 -24.99
CA PRO A 589 5.34 -0.53 -25.59
C PRO A 589 6.51 -0.48 -24.59
N TYR A 590 6.22 -0.23 -23.31
CA TYR A 590 7.23 0.03 -22.27
C TYR A 590 7.53 -1.19 -21.39
N ASN A 591 6.76 -2.28 -21.50
CA ASN A 591 6.93 -3.47 -20.69
C ASN A 591 6.51 -4.77 -21.45
N PRO A 592 7.38 -5.80 -21.50
CA PRO A 592 7.12 -7.00 -22.29
C PRO A 592 5.98 -7.87 -21.75
N THR A 593 5.81 -7.96 -20.42
CA THR A 593 4.70 -8.68 -19.79
C THR A 593 3.36 -8.05 -20.19
N ILE A 594 3.25 -6.73 -20.05
CA ILE A 594 2.04 -5.99 -20.44
C ILE A 594 1.77 -6.15 -21.96
N ALA A 595 2.81 -6.13 -22.80
CA ALA A 595 2.66 -6.37 -24.23
C ALA A 595 2.15 -7.80 -24.54
N ARG A 596 2.63 -8.80 -23.80
CA ARG A 596 2.13 -10.17 -23.89
C ARG A 596 0.66 -10.24 -23.46
N ASP A 597 0.28 -9.60 -22.37
CA ASP A 597 -1.10 -9.59 -21.87
C ASP A 597 -2.06 -8.93 -22.87
N VAL A 598 -1.65 -7.80 -23.45
CA VAL A 598 -2.43 -7.14 -24.52
C VAL A 598 -2.61 -8.06 -25.73
N ARG A 599 -1.60 -8.85 -26.12
CA ARG A 599 -1.73 -9.83 -27.21
C ARG A 599 -2.73 -10.93 -26.86
N VAL A 600 -2.68 -11.46 -25.63
CA VAL A 600 -3.63 -12.46 -25.13
C VAL A 600 -5.06 -11.92 -25.17
N LEU A 601 -5.29 -10.75 -24.57
CA LEU A 601 -6.60 -10.10 -24.54
C LEU A 601 -7.11 -9.77 -25.94
N SER A 602 -6.23 -9.33 -26.86
CA SER A 602 -6.60 -9.04 -28.25
C SER A 602 -7.17 -10.27 -28.95
N LYS A 603 -6.59 -11.46 -28.74
CA LYS A 603 -7.12 -12.72 -29.29
C LYS A 603 -8.52 -13.00 -28.73
N LEU A 604 -8.70 -12.91 -27.42
CA LEU A 604 -9.96 -13.23 -26.73
C LEU A 604 -11.11 -12.26 -27.06
N PHE A 605 -10.82 -10.95 -27.18
CA PHE A 605 -11.86 -9.97 -27.51
C PHE A 605 -12.14 -9.90 -29.02
N SER A 606 -11.20 -10.31 -29.88
CA SER A 606 -11.45 -10.42 -31.32
C SER A 606 -12.46 -11.54 -31.67
N SER A 607 -12.48 -12.62 -30.89
CA SER A 607 -13.45 -13.71 -31.05
C SER A 607 -14.80 -13.43 -30.41
N ALA A 608 -14.88 -12.50 -29.46
CA ALA A 608 -16.07 -12.22 -28.67
C ALA A 608 -16.95 -11.07 -29.16
N SER A 609 -16.49 -10.22 -30.10
CA SER A 609 -17.11 -8.93 -30.46
C SER A 609 -17.34 -8.06 -29.22
N LEU A 610 -16.41 -7.15 -28.92
CA LEU A 610 -16.60 -6.14 -27.88
C LEU A 610 -17.82 -5.26 -28.16
#